data_AF-A0A818MRV3-F1
#
_entry.id   AF-A0A818MRV3-F1
#
_cell.length_a   1.000
_cell.length_b   1.000
_cell.length_c   1.000
_cell.angle_alpha   90.00
_cell.angle_beta   90.00
_cell.angle_gamma   90.00
#
_symmetry.space_group_name_H-M   'P 1'
#
loop_
_entity.id
_entity.type
_entity.pdbx_description
1 polymer ?
#
loop_
_entity_poly.entity_id
_entity_poly.type
_entity_poly.pdbx_seq_one_letter_code
_entity_poly.pdbx_strand_id
1 'polypeptide(L)'
;AGLYGRTNLVLEGESLSRVQTFGPGDIAAIYQQGHSIDEQDSLAHGLIFRLTANTIHITIEDNDDEQFNSSGDTCLFMIIKMANDVTYRRLKHVLTLMVKQRQGIAHHLLDIAFESADPIPSNFSESTGPSQWFNENLDQSQREAVSFALASRDISIIHGPPGT
;
A
#
# COMPACT_ATOMS: atom_id res chain seq x y z
N ALA A 1 13.28 -11.40 -15.65
CA ALA A 1 13.75 -10.83 -14.38
C ALA A 1 12.99 -9.55 -14.07
N GLY A 2 12.32 -9.48 -12.92
CA GLY A 2 11.67 -8.28 -12.38
C GLY A 2 12.61 -7.46 -11.50
N LEU A 3 12.08 -6.42 -10.84
CA LEU A 3 12.83 -5.58 -9.90
C LEU A 3 13.10 -6.36 -8.59
N TYR A 4 14.27 -6.12 -7.98
CA TYR A 4 14.67 -6.67 -6.67
C TYR A 4 14.80 -8.21 -6.58
N GLY A 5 15.20 -8.89 -7.66
CA GLY A 5 15.36 -10.35 -7.62
C GLY A 5 14.02 -11.09 -7.52
N ARG A 6 13.01 -10.58 -8.22
CA ARG A 6 11.69 -11.21 -8.30
C ARG A 6 11.41 -11.64 -9.71
N THR A 7 10.69 -12.75 -9.88
CA THR A 7 10.28 -13.26 -11.18
C THR A 7 8.85 -12.83 -11.47
N ASN A 8 8.59 -12.42 -12.72
CA ASN A 8 7.25 -12.08 -13.17
C ASN A 8 6.67 -13.30 -13.88
N LEU A 9 5.71 -13.95 -13.24
CA LEU A 9 4.92 -15.03 -13.81
C LEU A 9 3.72 -14.43 -14.54
N VAL A 10 3.50 -14.87 -15.78
CA VAL A 10 2.35 -14.49 -16.58
C VAL A 10 1.56 -15.76 -16.87
N LEU A 11 0.35 -15.83 -16.32
CA LEU A 11 -0.55 -16.95 -16.53
C LEU A 11 -1.67 -16.50 -17.47
N GLU A 12 -1.90 -17.27 -18.53
CA GLU A 12 -2.96 -17.04 -19.50
C GLU A 12 -4.16 -17.94 -19.20
N GLY A 13 -5.37 -17.42 -19.43
CA GLY A 13 -6.59 -18.18 -19.22
C GLY A 13 -7.77 -17.56 -19.96
N GLU A 14 -8.75 -18.39 -20.30
CA GLU A 14 -9.97 -17.91 -20.94
C GLU A 14 -10.88 -17.20 -19.94
N SER A 15 -11.27 -15.96 -20.24
CA SER A 15 -12.29 -15.21 -19.51
C SER A 15 -12.01 -15.01 -18.00
N LEU A 16 -10.77 -14.66 -17.63
CA LEU A 16 -10.37 -14.34 -16.26
C LEU A 16 -11.14 -13.15 -15.66
N SER A 17 -11.70 -12.27 -16.51
CA SER A 17 -12.57 -11.17 -16.10
C SER A 17 -13.89 -11.58 -15.43
N ARG A 18 -14.30 -12.86 -15.56
CA ARG A 18 -15.56 -13.38 -15.01
C ARG A 18 -15.40 -14.11 -13.68
N VAL A 19 -14.18 -14.46 -13.29
CA VAL A 19 -13.92 -15.35 -12.16
C VAL A 19 -13.01 -14.64 -11.16
N GLN A 20 -13.66 -14.04 -10.15
CA GLN A 20 -13.13 -13.61 -8.86
C GLN A 20 -12.57 -12.19 -8.68
N THR A 21 -12.69 -11.75 -7.43
CA THR A 21 -12.32 -10.47 -6.80
C THR A 21 -10.81 -10.25 -6.72
N PHE A 22 -10.05 -10.66 -7.74
CA PHE A 22 -8.63 -10.38 -7.82
C PHE A 22 -8.40 -8.95 -8.32
N GLY A 23 -7.55 -8.21 -7.61
CA GLY A 23 -7.13 -6.87 -7.95
C GLY A 23 -5.62 -6.68 -7.76
N PRO A 24 -5.04 -5.62 -8.33
CA PRO A 24 -3.68 -5.22 -8.02
C PRO A 24 -3.48 -5.04 -6.52
N GLY A 25 -2.45 -5.68 -5.95
CA GLY A 25 -2.14 -5.66 -4.52
C GLY A 25 -2.60 -6.90 -3.74
N ASP A 26 -3.38 -7.79 -4.37
CA ASP A 26 -3.75 -9.07 -3.76
C ASP A 26 -2.56 -10.04 -3.75
N ILE A 27 -2.49 -10.83 -2.68
CA ILE A 27 -1.54 -11.94 -2.56
C ILE A 27 -2.23 -13.21 -3.04
N ALA A 28 -1.54 -14.01 -3.84
CA ALA A 28 -2.05 -15.28 -4.34
C ALA A 28 -1.03 -16.40 -4.17
N ALA A 29 -1.54 -17.59 -3.85
CA ALA A 29 -0.79 -18.84 -3.93
C ALA A 29 -1.12 -19.55 -5.24
N ILE A 30 -0.10 -20.14 -5.86
CA ILE A 30 -0.19 -20.85 -7.14
C ILE A 30 0.02 -22.34 -6.88
N TYR A 31 -0.85 -23.17 -7.43
CA TYR A 31 -0.81 -24.62 -7.32
C TYR A 31 -0.89 -25.26 -8.71
N GLN A 32 -0.31 -26.45 -8.87
CA GLN A 32 -0.56 -27.29 -10.03
C GLN A 32 -1.93 -27.98 -9.90
N GLN A 33 -2.73 -27.98 -10.96
CA GLN A 33 -4.03 -28.64 -10.93
C GLN A 33 -3.85 -30.15 -10.69
N GLY A 34 -4.63 -30.71 -9.75
CA GLY A 34 -4.60 -32.13 -9.38
C GLY A 34 -3.71 -32.46 -8.17
N HIS A 35 -2.98 -31.48 -7.64
CA HIS A 35 -2.24 -31.60 -6.37
C HIS A 35 -3.10 -31.13 -5.18
N SER A 36 -2.66 -31.42 -3.95
CA SER A 36 -3.32 -30.89 -2.74
C SER A 36 -3.25 -29.36 -2.70
N ILE A 37 -4.15 -28.77 -1.92
CA ILE A 37 -4.27 -27.32 -1.72
C ILE A 37 -3.65 -26.92 -0.37
N ASP A 38 -2.86 -27.81 0.22
CA ASP A 38 -2.14 -27.52 1.44
C ASP A 38 -1.02 -26.52 1.15
N GLU A 39 -0.77 -25.60 2.09
CA GLU A 39 0.19 -24.50 1.88
C GLU A 39 1.60 -24.98 1.51
N GLN A 40 1.99 -26.18 1.97
CA GLN A 40 3.27 -26.82 1.66
C GLN A 40 3.39 -27.31 0.22
N ASP A 41 2.26 -27.55 -0.45
CA ASP A 41 2.19 -28.01 -1.84
C ASP A 41 2.01 -26.84 -2.83
N SER A 42 2.07 -25.59 -2.34
CA SER A 42 2.07 -24.41 -3.20
C SER A 42 3.36 -24.34 -4.03
N LEU A 43 3.22 -24.07 -5.32
CA LEU A 43 4.35 -23.87 -6.23
C LEU A 43 5.04 -22.53 -5.98
N ALA A 44 4.27 -21.50 -5.64
CA ALA A 44 4.79 -20.17 -5.31
C ALA A 44 3.70 -19.30 -4.68
N HIS A 45 4.14 -18.33 -3.89
CA HIS A 45 3.32 -17.21 -3.43
C HIS A 45 3.77 -15.92 -4.12
N GLY A 46 2.83 -15.04 -4.45
CA GLY A 46 3.17 -13.79 -5.12
C GLY A 46 2.12 -12.71 -5.05
N LEU A 47 2.53 -11.51 -5.45
CA LEU A 47 1.68 -10.33 -5.51
C LEU A 47 1.13 -10.16 -6.93
N ILE A 48 -0.19 -10.06 -7.05
CA ILE A 48 -0.81 -9.68 -8.32
C ILE A 48 -0.62 -8.18 -8.51
N PHE A 49 0.03 -7.79 -9.61
CA PHE A 49 0.25 -6.36 -9.94
C PHE A 49 -0.50 -5.90 -11.18
N ARG A 50 -0.97 -6.85 -12.01
CA ARG A 50 -1.78 -6.55 -13.19
C ARG A 50 -2.70 -7.71 -13.53
N LEU A 51 -3.95 -7.38 -13.84
CA LEU A 51 -4.92 -8.29 -14.44
C LEU A 51 -5.39 -7.73 -15.77
N THR A 52 -5.58 -8.61 -16.74
CA THR A 52 -6.29 -8.29 -17.98
C THR A 52 -7.47 -9.25 -18.15
N ALA A 53 -8.21 -9.15 -19.26
CA ALA A 53 -9.31 -10.09 -19.53
C ALA A 53 -8.86 -11.55 -19.65
N ASN A 54 -7.58 -11.78 -20.00
CA ASN A 54 -7.04 -13.10 -20.36
C ASN A 54 -5.72 -13.43 -19.69
N THR A 55 -5.14 -12.51 -18.90
CA THR A 55 -3.85 -12.72 -18.23
C THR A 55 -3.86 -12.26 -16.79
N ILE A 56 -3.15 -12.98 -15.94
CA ILE A 56 -2.82 -12.55 -14.56
C ILE A 56 -1.30 -12.47 -14.47
N HIS A 57 -0.82 -11.32 -14.01
CA HIS A 57 0.59 -11.07 -13.79
C HIS A 57 0.89 -11.10 -12.29
N ILE A 58 1.73 -12.04 -11.89
CA ILE A 58 2.09 -12.29 -10.49
C ILE A 58 3.60 -12.09 -10.35
N THR A 59 3.99 -11.29 -9.37
CA THR A 59 5.40 -11.19 -8.98
C THR A 59 5.65 -12.18 -7.85
N ILE A 60 6.53 -13.16 -8.09
CA ILE A 60 6.95 -14.18 -7.14
C ILE A 60 8.40 -13.90 -6.67
N GLU A 61 8.70 -14.26 -5.44
CA GLU A 61 10.08 -14.24 -4.92
C GLU A 61 10.81 -15.50 -5.39
N ASP A 62 12.10 -15.36 -5.75
CA ASP A 62 12.97 -16.39 -6.36
C ASP A 62 12.53 -17.83 -6.03
N ASN A 63 11.85 -18.46 -6.99
CA ASN A 63 11.60 -19.89 -7.00
C ASN A 63 12.30 -20.46 -8.23
N ASP A 64 12.87 -21.65 -8.07
CA ASP A 64 13.55 -22.39 -9.12
C ASP A 64 12.65 -22.42 -10.37
N ASP A 65 13.06 -21.70 -11.42
CA ASP A 65 12.38 -21.62 -12.72
C ASP A 65 12.05 -23.03 -13.28
N GLU A 66 12.75 -24.05 -12.79
CA GLU A 66 12.54 -25.46 -13.11
C GLU A 66 11.12 -25.97 -12.77
N GLN A 67 10.45 -25.49 -11.71
CA GLN A 67 9.13 -26.03 -11.33
C GLN A 67 8.02 -25.62 -12.31
N PHE A 68 8.10 -24.40 -12.84
CA PHE A 68 7.14 -23.88 -13.83
C PHE A 68 7.51 -24.27 -15.28
N ASN A 69 8.78 -24.56 -15.56
CA ASN A 69 9.24 -24.96 -16.90
C ASN A 69 9.23 -26.48 -17.13
N SER A 70 9.25 -27.29 -16.08
CA SER A 70 9.14 -28.77 -16.18
C SER A 70 7.70 -29.23 -16.45
N SER A 71 6.73 -28.37 -16.17
CA SER A 71 5.33 -28.51 -16.55
C SER A 71 5.16 -27.94 -17.96
N GLY A 72 5.27 -28.77 -19.00
CA GLY A 72 5.13 -28.35 -20.40
C GLY A 72 3.83 -27.59 -20.71
N ASP A 73 3.68 -27.10 -21.95
CA ASP A 73 2.64 -26.18 -22.47
C ASP A 73 1.15 -26.52 -22.16
N THR A 74 0.85 -27.64 -21.49
CA THR A 74 -0.50 -28.12 -21.16
C THR A 74 -0.81 -28.15 -19.66
N CYS A 75 0.05 -27.61 -18.80
CA CYS A 75 -0.18 -27.59 -17.37
C CYS A 75 -1.24 -26.55 -16.97
N LEU A 76 -2.29 -26.98 -16.26
CA LEU A 76 -3.30 -26.09 -15.69
C LEU A 76 -2.89 -25.72 -14.27
N PHE A 77 -2.96 -24.43 -13.96
CA PHE A 77 -2.66 -23.89 -12.64
C PHE A 77 -3.93 -23.46 -11.92
N MET A 78 -3.94 -23.61 -10.61
CA MET A 78 -4.96 -23.07 -9.72
C MET A 78 -4.37 -21.92 -8.93
N ILE A 79 -5.08 -20.80 -8.90
CA ILE A 79 -4.67 -19.58 -8.20
C ILE A 79 -5.66 -19.33 -7.08
N ILE A 80 -5.16 -19.19 -5.85
CA ILE A 80 -5.98 -18.96 -4.66
C ILE A 80 -5.62 -17.61 -4.05
N LYS A 81 -6.63 -16.76 -3.89
CA LYS A 81 -6.48 -15.48 -3.19
C LYS A 81 -6.18 -15.74 -1.73
N MET A 82 -5.05 -15.25 -1.26
CA MET A 82 -4.64 -15.33 0.13
C MET A 82 -5.14 -14.12 0.92
N ALA A 83 -5.28 -14.30 2.23
CA ALA A 83 -5.45 -13.19 3.14
C ALA A 83 -4.18 -12.33 3.15
N ASN A 84 -4.32 -11.04 2.86
CA ASN A 84 -3.22 -10.10 2.97
C ASN A 84 -3.12 -9.56 4.40
N ASP A 85 -2.19 -10.11 5.18
CA ASP A 85 -1.90 -9.66 6.54
C ASP A 85 -0.85 -8.53 6.58
N VAL A 86 -0.34 -8.06 5.44
CA VAL A 86 0.71 -7.02 5.37
C VAL A 86 0.24 -5.73 6.03
N THR A 87 -0.97 -5.28 5.73
CA THR A 87 -1.58 -4.10 6.35
C THR A 87 -1.67 -4.28 7.87
N TYR A 88 -2.14 -5.44 8.31
CA TYR A 88 -2.24 -5.77 9.73
C TYR A 88 -0.87 -5.79 10.43
N ARG A 89 0.13 -6.44 9.84
CA ARG A 89 1.50 -6.51 10.36
C ARG A 89 2.14 -5.14 10.46
N ARG A 90 1.95 -4.27 9.45
CA ARG A 90 2.43 -2.88 9.47
C ARG A 90 1.78 -2.09 10.60
N LEU A 91 0.46 -2.15 10.75
CA LEU A 91 -0.26 -1.48 11.83
C LEU A 91 0.20 -1.98 13.21
N LYS A 92 0.29 -3.30 13.40
CA LYS A 92 0.77 -3.91 14.66
C LYS A 92 2.22 -3.50 14.98
N HIS A 93 3.07 -3.44 13.96
CA HIS A 93 4.45 -2.99 14.11
C HIS A 93 4.53 -1.53 14.56
N VAL A 94 3.79 -0.62 13.90
CA VAL A 94 3.73 0.80 14.27
C VAL A 94 3.25 0.99 15.71
N LEU A 95 2.18 0.30 16.12
CA LEU A 95 1.71 0.35 17.51
C LEU A 95 2.76 -0.15 18.51
N THR A 96 3.47 -1.24 18.16
CA THR A 96 4.56 -1.77 18.99
C THR A 96 5.73 -0.79 19.11
N LEU A 97 6.07 -0.11 18.01
CA LEU A 97 7.10 0.94 18.00
C LEU A 97 6.70 2.12 18.87
N MET A 98 5.46 2.61 18.76
CA MET A 98 4.96 3.74 19.55
C MET A 98 5.03 3.48 21.06
N VAL A 99 4.76 2.25 21.50
CA VAL A 99 4.89 1.87 22.93
C VAL A 99 6.35 1.87 23.38
N LYS A 100 7.28 1.41 22.53
CA LYS A 100 8.70 1.26 22.87
C LYS A 100 9.49 2.57 22.76
N GLN A 101 9.15 3.42 21.79
CA GLN A 101 9.87 4.65 21.46
C GLN A 101 9.12 5.87 21.98
N ARG A 102 9.14 6.04 23.31
CA ARG A 102 8.59 7.23 23.97
C ARG A 102 9.57 8.42 24.07
N GLN A 103 10.60 8.44 23.23
CA GLN A 103 11.62 9.49 23.27
C GLN A 103 11.86 10.01 21.86
N GLY A 104 12.12 11.32 21.74
CA GLY A 104 12.43 11.99 20.49
C GLY A 104 11.35 12.98 20.04
N ILE A 105 11.61 13.61 18.89
CA ILE A 105 10.83 14.74 18.35
C ILE A 105 9.36 14.39 18.04
N ALA A 106 9.05 13.12 17.81
CA ALA A 106 7.70 12.66 17.49
C ALA A 106 6.84 12.37 18.73
N HIS A 107 7.41 12.39 19.95
CA HIS A 107 6.65 12.06 21.16
C HIS A 107 5.49 13.03 21.41
N HIS A 108 5.75 14.34 21.28
CA HIS A 108 4.73 15.37 21.49
C HIS A 108 3.56 15.23 20.50
N LEU A 109 3.85 14.85 19.25
CA LEU A 109 2.80 14.56 18.27
C LEU A 109 1.95 13.33 18.67
N LEU A 110 2.55 12.31 19.28
CA LEU A 110 1.82 11.16 19.79
C LEU A 110 0.92 11.56 20.98
N ASP A 111 1.42 12.41 21.89
CA ASP A 111 0.62 12.91 23.01
C ASP A 111 -0.59 13.70 22.50
N ILE A 112 -0.42 14.52 21.47
CA ILE A 112 -1.54 15.21 20.80
C ILE A 112 -2.51 14.20 20.17
N ALA A 113 -2.00 13.23 19.39
CA ALA A 113 -2.83 12.25 18.68
C ALA A 113 -3.65 11.34 19.62
N PHE A 114 -3.18 11.12 20.85
CA PHE A 114 -3.85 10.35 21.89
C PHE A 114 -4.43 11.23 23.01
N GLU A 115 -4.70 12.51 22.73
CA GLU A 115 -5.40 13.45 23.62
C GLU A 115 -4.75 13.60 25.01
N SER A 116 -3.44 13.38 25.09
CA SER A 116 -2.63 13.54 26.30
C SER A 116 -1.93 14.90 26.38
N ALA A 117 -1.94 15.68 25.30
CA ALA A 117 -1.46 17.06 25.23
C ALA A 117 -2.25 17.87 24.19
N ASP A 118 -2.28 19.19 24.36
CA ASP A 118 -2.84 20.10 23.36
C ASP A 118 -1.77 20.52 22.32
N PRO A 119 -2.16 20.78 21.06
CA PRO A 119 -1.26 21.39 20.08
C PRO A 119 -0.77 22.76 20.54
N ILE A 120 0.49 23.08 20.26
CA ILE A 120 1.03 24.41 20.51
C ILE A 120 0.27 25.41 19.61
N PRO A 121 -0.29 26.50 20.17
CA PRO A 121 -0.97 27.52 19.39
C PRO A 121 -0.08 28.05 18.27
N SER A 122 -0.61 28.07 17.05
CA SER A 122 0.07 28.68 15.91
C SER A 122 0.15 30.19 16.10
N ASN A 123 1.31 30.79 15.81
CA ASN A 123 1.45 32.25 15.69
C ASN A 123 0.89 32.74 14.34
N PHE A 124 -0.32 32.29 13.99
CA PHE A 124 -0.94 32.62 12.72
C PHE A 124 -1.24 34.12 12.68
N SER A 125 -0.68 34.78 11.67
CA SER A 125 -0.95 36.15 11.27
C SER A 125 -1.06 36.21 9.76
N GLU A 126 -1.73 37.23 9.21
CA GLU A 126 -1.87 37.42 7.76
C GLU A 126 -0.52 37.47 7.01
N SER A 127 0.59 37.79 7.70
CA SER A 127 1.94 37.82 7.13
C SER A 127 2.69 36.48 7.19
N THR A 128 2.09 35.42 7.73
CA THR A 128 2.73 34.09 7.91
C THR A 128 2.64 33.22 6.65
N GLY A 129 2.03 33.73 5.58
CA GLY A 129 1.94 33.06 4.29
C GLY A 129 3.24 33.11 3.49
N PRO A 130 3.36 32.29 2.44
CA PRO A 130 4.49 32.34 1.53
C PRO A 130 4.55 33.70 0.81
N SER A 131 5.76 34.23 0.65
CA SER A 131 6.00 35.49 -0.07
C SER A 131 5.69 35.38 -1.57
N GLN A 132 5.76 34.17 -2.12
CA GLN A 132 5.37 33.85 -3.49
C GLN A 132 4.60 32.52 -3.50
N TRP A 133 3.47 32.52 -4.21
CA TRP A 133 2.63 31.34 -4.36
C TRP A 133 3.06 30.55 -5.59
N PHE A 134 3.33 29.25 -5.44
CA PHE A 134 3.65 28.39 -6.59
C PHE A 134 2.44 28.21 -7.51
N ASN A 135 1.25 28.04 -6.93
CA ASN A 135 -0.01 28.09 -7.65
C ASN A 135 -0.68 29.45 -7.42
N GLU A 136 -0.66 30.32 -8.43
CA GLU A 136 -1.28 31.65 -8.35
C GLU A 136 -2.81 31.59 -8.40
N ASN A 137 -3.40 30.46 -8.80
CA ASN A 137 -4.85 30.28 -8.92
C ASN A 137 -5.52 29.77 -7.64
N LEU A 138 -4.80 29.71 -6.51
CA LEU A 138 -5.41 29.36 -5.24
C LEU A 138 -6.42 30.42 -4.82
N ASP A 139 -7.60 29.98 -4.41
CA ASP A 139 -8.58 30.87 -3.81
C ASP A 139 -8.16 31.29 -2.39
N GLN A 140 -8.91 32.22 -1.82
CA GLN A 140 -8.59 32.79 -0.51
C GLN A 140 -8.57 31.72 0.60
N SER A 141 -9.53 30.79 0.58
CA SER A 141 -9.66 29.75 1.61
C SER A 141 -8.49 28.75 1.55
N GLN A 142 -8.06 28.40 0.34
CA GLN A 142 -6.90 27.53 0.11
C GLN A 142 -5.60 28.22 0.56
N ARG A 143 -5.44 29.53 0.28
CA ARG A 143 -4.29 30.32 0.74
C ARG A 143 -4.23 30.43 2.26
N GLU A 144 -5.38 30.63 2.91
CA GLU A 144 -5.49 30.63 4.37
C GLU A 144 -5.11 29.28 4.95
N ALA A 145 -5.62 28.17 4.37
CA ALA A 145 -5.30 26.82 4.81
C ALA A 145 -3.80 26.50 4.72
N VAL A 146 -3.15 26.87 3.62
CA VAL A 146 -1.69 26.71 3.45
C VAL A 146 -0.92 27.56 4.46
N SER A 147 -1.30 28.83 4.63
CA SER A 147 -0.63 29.74 5.55
C SER A 147 -0.78 29.28 7.01
N PHE A 148 -1.96 28.77 7.37
CA PHE A 148 -2.22 28.16 8.67
C PHE A 148 -1.33 26.93 8.89
N ALA A 149 -1.28 26.01 7.91
CA ALA A 149 -0.45 24.82 8.01
C ALA A 149 1.05 25.14 8.15
N LEU A 150 1.55 26.16 7.45
CA LEU A 150 2.93 26.63 7.58
C LEU A 150 3.22 27.31 8.94
N ALA A 151 2.20 27.90 9.57
CA ALA A 151 2.31 28.53 10.88
C ALA A 151 2.19 27.53 12.05
N SER A 152 1.62 26.34 11.81
CA SER A 152 1.46 25.28 12.79
C SER A 152 2.81 24.63 13.13
N ARG A 153 3.06 24.41 14.43
CA ARG A 153 4.30 23.80 14.91
C ARG A 153 4.24 22.27 15.01
N ASP A 154 3.08 21.74 15.41
CA ASP A 154 2.92 20.32 15.71
C ASP A 154 2.11 19.60 14.64
N ILE A 155 0.87 20.05 14.42
CA ILE A 155 -0.08 19.44 13.49
C ILE A 155 -1.05 20.49 12.95
N SER A 156 -1.46 20.32 11.69
CA SER A 156 -2.52 21.09 11.03
C SER A 156 -3.42 20.14 10.26
N ILE A 157 -4.73 20.34 10.33
CA ILE A 157 -5.71 19.54 9.61
C ILE A 157 -6.43 20.45 8.61
N ILE A 158 -6.31 20.13 7.32
CA ILE A 158 -7.03 20.82 6.25
C ILE A 158 -8.21 19.93 5.85
N HIS A 159 -9.42 20.46 5.94
CA HIS A 159 -10.63 19.78 5.52
C HIS A 159 -11.03 20.26 4.11
N GLY A 160 -10.99 19.35 3.13
CA GLY A 160 -11.39 19.61 1.74
C GLY A 160 -12.71 18.89 1.41
N PRO A 161 -13.86 19.58 1.45
CA PRO A 161 -15.12 19.04 0.96
C PRO A 161 -15.04 18.62 -0.52
N PRO A 162 -15.99 17.83 -1.03
CA PRO A 162 -16.00 17.44 -2.44
C PRO A 162 -15.97 18.65 -3.38
N GLY A 163 -14.93 18.76 -4.20
CA GLY A 163 -14.77 19.81 -5.21
C GLY A 163 -13.92 21.02 -4.81
N THR A 164 -13.23 20.99 -3.66
CA THR A 164 -12.28 22.03 -3.21
C THR A 164 -10.82 21.62 -3.33
#